data_AF-A0A1J3IVB3-F1
#
_entry.id   AF-A0A1J3IVB3-F1
#
_cell.length_a   1.000
_cell.length_b   1.000
_cell.length_c   1.000
_cell.angle_alpha   90.00
_cell.angle_beta   90.00
_cell.angle_gamma   90.00
#
_symmetry.space_group_name_H-M   'P 1'
#
loop_
_entity.id
_entity.type
_entity.pdbx_description
1 polymer ?
#
loop_
_entity_poly.entity_id
_entity_poly.type
_entity_poly.pdbx_seq_one_letter_code
_entity_poly.pdbx_strand_id
1 'polypeptide(L)'
;DVYSFGVLILEIVCGKRNSSFSQRDDSGGNLVTHVWKLWKDDSPLDLIDPAIGESCEKDEVIRCIHIGLLCVQESPTDRPAMSTIFQMLTNSSIILPVPRPPGF
;
A
#
# COMPACT_ATOMS: atom_id res chain seq x y z
N ASP A 1 -2.24 -14.58 3.69
CA ASP A 1 -1.29 -14.65 2.54
C ASP A 1 -0.68 -13.26 2.30
N VAL A 2 0.35 -13.15 1.46
CA VAL A 2 1.07 -11.87 1.24
C VAL A 2 0.19 -10.79 0.62
N TYR A 3 -0.68 -11.17 -0.33
CA TYR A 3 -1.55 -10.21 -1.01
C TYR A 3 -2.55 -9.61 -0.02
N SER A 4 -3.23 -10.45 0.76
CA SER A 4 -4.18 -9.99 1.78
C SER A 4 -3.51 -9.14 2.86
N PHE A 5 -2.26 -9.44 3.22
CA PHE A 5 -1.47 -8.61 4.13
C PHE A 5 -1.18 -7.22 3.55
N GLY A 6 -0.83 -7.16 2.25
CA GLY A 6 -0.65 -5.90 1.53
C GLY A 6 -1.92 -5.06 1.53
N VAL A 7 -3.06 -5.65 1.19
CA VAL A 7 -4.36 -4.97 1.26
C VAL A 7 -4.63 -4.44 2.65
N LEU A 8 -4.39 -5.23 3.71
CA LEU A 8 -4.60 -4.82 5.09
C LEU A 8 -3.71 -3.61 5.48
N ILE A 9 -2.43 -3.59 5.09
CA ILE A 9 -1.57 -2.42 5.31
C ILE A 9 -2.19 -1.18 4.66
N LEU A 10 -2.62 -1.29 3.40
CA LEU A 10 -3.19 -0.18 2.67
C LEU A 10 -4.52 0.29 3.30
N GLU A 11 -5.36 -0.63 3.79
CA GLU A 11 -6.59 -0.29 4.51
C GLU A 11 -6.30 0.48 5.81
N ILE A 12 -5.29 0.06 6.57
CA ILE A 12 -4.86 0.73 7.81
C ILE A 12 -4.39 2.14 7.49
N VAL A 13 -3.44 2.29 6.56
CA VAL A 13 -2.87 3.60 6.22
C VAL A 13 -3.94 4.54 5.66
N CYS A 14 -4.86 4.03 4.85
CA CYS A 14 -5.89 4.85 4.21
C CYS A 14 -7.11 5.13 5.09
N GLY A 15 -7.28 4.41 6.20
CA GLY A 15 -8.50 4.48 7.01
C GLY A 15 -9.75 3.99 6.28
N LYS A 16 -9.59 3.27 5.15
CA LYS A 16 -10.68 2.91 4.24
C LYS A 16 -10.65 1.42 3.96
N ARG A 17 -11.80 0.76 4.11
CA ARG A 17 -11.95 -0.64 3.72
C ARG A 17 -11.96 -0.79 2.21
N ASN A 18 -11.37 -1.85 1.69
CA ASN A 18 -11.39 -2.17 0.26
C ASN A 18 -12.82 -2.29 -0.29
N SER A 19 -13.77 -2.80 0.52
CA SER A 19 -15.19 -2.89 0.15
C SER A 19 -15.89 -1.55 -0.05
N SER A 20 -15.34 -0.45 0.46
CA SER A 20 -15.89 0.90 0.26
C SER A 20 -15.68 1.44 -1.16
N PHE A 21 -14.71 0.88 -1.90
CA PHE A 21 -14.41 1.30 -3.26
C PHE A 21 -15.32 0.63 -4.29
N SER A 22 -15.76 -0.60 -4.03
CA SER A 22 -16.66 -1.37 -4.88
C SER A 22 -18.06 -0.75 -5.08
N GLN A 23 -18.43 0.32 -4.35
CA GLN A 23 -19.74 0.98 -4.46
C GLN A 23 -19.68 2.46 -4.85
N ARG A 24 -18.49 3.08 -4.90
CA ARG A 24 -18.39 4.55 -4.90
C ARG A 24 -18.01 5.19 -6.24
N ASP A 25 -17.46 4.43 -7.17
CA ASP A 25 -16.88 5.00 -8.40
C ASP A 25 -17.35 4.21 -9.63
N ASP A 26 -18.02 4.89 -10.57
CA ASP A 26 -18.42 4.35 -11.89
C ASP A 26 -17.22 3.84 -12.74
N SER A 27 -16.00 3.98 -12.22
CA SER A 27 -14.74 3.54 -12.82
C SER A 27 -14.35 2.09 -12.50
N GLY A 28 -15.06 1.40 -11.60
CA GLY A 28 -14.81 -0.02 -11.27
C GLY A 28 -13.50 -0.30 -10.52
N GLY A 29 -12.83 0.72 -9.99
CA GLY A 29 -11.57 0.57 -9.26
C GLY A 29 -11.74 0.05 -7.82
N ASN A 30 -10.77 -0.73 -7.34
CA ASN A 30 -10.67 -1.15 -5.94
C ASN A 30 -9.66 -0.25 -5.17
N LEU A 31 -9.47 -0.48 -3.86
CA LEU A 31 -8.53 0.29 -3.03
C LEU A 31 -7.11 0.29 -3.62
N VAL A 32 -6.64 -0.87 -4.10
CA VAL A 32 -5.28 -1.03 -4.64
C VAL A 32 -5.10 -0.15 -5.88
N THR A 33 -6.09 -0.13 -6.79
CA THR A 33 -6.08 0.74 -7.96
C THR A 33 -6.08 2.23 -7.59
N HIS A 34 -6.84 2.62 -6.55
CA HIS A 34 -6.87 4.00 -6.07
C HIS A 34 -5.52 4.42 -5.46
N VAL A 35 -4.97 3.60 -4.57
CA VAL A 35 -3.64 3.82 -3.96
C VAL A 35 -2.56 3.91 -5.03
N TRP A 36 -2.57 3.01 -6.02
CA TRP A 36 -1.57 3.00 -7.08
C TRP A 36 -1.59 4.29 -7.92
N LYS A 37 -2.77 4.82 -8.25
CA LYS A 37 -2.89 6.09 -8.99
C LYS A 37 -2.22 7.22 -8.21
N LEU A 38 -2.57 7.39 -6.93
CA LEU A 38 -2.01 8.43 -6.08
C LEU A 38 -0.51 8.24 -5.80
N TRP A 39 -0.05 7.00 -5.71
CA TRP A 39 1.38 6.69 -5.62
C TRP A 39 2.16 7.13 -6.87
N LYS A 40 1.61 6.91 -8.07
CA LYS A 40 2.26 7.33 -9.32
C LYS A 40 2.25 8.85 -9.53
N ASP A 41 1.27 9.54 -8.98
CA ASP A 41 1.12 10.98 -9.10
C ASP A 41 1.95 11.75 -8.05
N ASP A 42 2.83 11.05 -7.31
CA ASP A 42 3.72 11.59 -6.25
C ASP A 42 2.97 12.26 -5.08
N SER A 43 1.72 11.82 -4.84
CA SER A 43 0.87 12.31 -3.74
C SER A 43 0.51 11.21 -2.72
N PRO A 44 1.48 10.45 -2.16
CA PRO A 44 1.18 9.39 -1.19
C PRO A 44 0.64 9.93 0.14
N LEU A 45 0.89 11.21 0.45
CA LEU A 45 0.38 11.84 1.68
C LEU A 45 -1.14 12.06 1.65
N ASP A 46 -1.74 12.21 0.47
CA ASP A 46 -3.19 12.37 0.31
C ASP A 46 -3.95 11.08 0.64
N LEU A 47 -3.24 9.95 0.74
CA LEU A 47 -3.79 8.67 1.15
C LEU A 47 -3.91 8.53 2.66
N ILE A 48 -3.12 9.26 3.45
CA ILE A 48 -2.94 8.97 4.87
C ILE A 48 -4.21 9.37 5.64
N ASP A 49 -4.74 8.43 6.43
CA ASP A 49 -5.81 8.70 7.38
C ASP A 49 -5.37 9.85 8.31
N PRO A 50 -6.14 10.94 8.43
CA PRO A 50 -5.81 12.04 9.33
C PRO A 50 -5.45 11.60 10.76
N ALA A 51 -6.09 10.54 11.28
CA ALA A 51 -5.79 10.01 12.61
C ALA A 51 -4.36 9.42 12.72
N ILE A 52 -3.82 8.89 11.62
CA ILE A 52 -2.44 8.40 11.52
C ILE A 52 -1.48 9.56 11.22
N GLY A 53 -1.86 10.47 10.33
CA GLY A 53 -1.02 11.58 9.90
C GLY A 53 -0.60 12.53 11.03
N GLU A 54 -1.39 12.60 12.11
CA GLU A 54 -1.07 13.39 13.31
C GLU A 54 -0.21 12.65 14.34
N SER A 55 -0.15 11.32 14.27
CA SER A 55 0.45 10.47 15.33
C SER A 55 1.68 9.67 14.88
N CYS A 56 1.96 9.60 13.58
CA CYS A 56 3.07 8.83 13.01
C CYS A 56 4.01 9.68 12.16
N GLU A 57 5.28 9.25 12.10
CA GLU A 57 6.27 9.82 11.20
C GLU A 57 5.88 9.53 9.74
N LYS A 58 5.81 10.58 8.92
CA LYS A 58 5.31 10.50 7.54
C LYS A 58 6.13 9.53 6.68
N ASP A 59 7.44 9.50 6.87
CA ASP A 59 8.33 8.61 6.13
C ASP A 59 8.08 7.13 6.43
N GLU A 60 7.71 6.79 7.68
CA GLU A 60 7.33 5.42 8.05
C GLU A 60 6.01 5.03 7.38
N VAL A 61 5.04 5.95 7.32
CA VAL A 61 3.77 5.72 6.66
C VAL A 61 3.95 5.54 5.14
N ILE A 62 4.73 6.40 4.49
CA ILE A 62 5.08 6.27 3.06
C ILE A 62 5.77 4.93 2.81
N ARG A 63 6.70 4.53 3.68
CA ARG A 63 7.38 3.24 3.59
C ARG A 63 6.38 2.08 3.71
N CYS A 64 5.40 2.16 4.62
CA CYS A 64 4.34 1.17 4.73
C CYS A 64 3.47 1.10 3.45
N ILE A 65 3.12 2.23 2.84
CA ILE A 65 2.41 2.26 1.54
C ILE A 65 3.23 1.51 0.48
N HIS A 66 4.53 1.82 0.38
CA HIS A 66 5.44 1.19 -0.57
C HIS A 66 5.49 -0.33 -0.37
N ILE A 67 5.66 -0.79 0.87
CA ILE A 67 5.65 -2.23 1.20
C ILE A 67 4.29 -2.87 0.87
N GLY A 68 3.18 -2.19 1.18
CA GLY A 68 1.84 -2.61 0.81
C GLY A 68 1.69 -2.82 -0.69
N LEU A 69 2.18 -1.88 -1.50
CA LEU A 69 2.20 -1.97 -2.96
C LEU A 69 3.05 -3.14 -3.49
N LEU A 70 4.18 -3.45 -2.85
CA LEU A 70 4.99 -4.63 -3.19
C LEU A 70 4.28 -5.94 -2.85
N CYS A 71 3.42 -5.95 -1.84
CA CYS A 71 2.68 -7.14 -1.42
C CYS A 71 1.50 -7.47 -2.36
N VAL A 72 0.90 -6.46 -2.98
CA VAL A 72 -0.29 -6.59 -3.85
C VAL A 72 0.03 -6.70 -5.35
N GLN A 73 1.26 -7.08 -5.69
CA GLN A 73 1.67 -7.31 -7.07
C GLN A 73 0.82 -8.43 -7.71
N GLU A 74 0.50 -8.27 -9.00
CA GLU A 74 -0.35 -9.22 -9.74
C GLU A 74 0.24 -10.64 -9.69
N SER A 75 1.48 -10.77 -10.16
CA SER A 75 2.20 -12.03 -10.13
C SER A 75 2.60 -12.38 -8.69
N PRO A 76 2.24 -13.58 -8.20
CA PRO A 76 2.70 -14.05 -6.89
C PRO A 76 4.23 -14.10 -6.76
N THR A 77 4.96 -14.27 -7.88
CA THR A 77 6.43 -14.34 -7.88
C THR A 77 7.10 -12.99 -7.67
N ASP A 78 6.38 -11.89 -7.93
CA ASP A 78 6.89 -10.53 -7.71
C ASP A 78 6.65 -10.04 -6.28
N ARG A 79 5.88 -10.78 -5.50
CA ARG A 79 5.57 -10.44 -4.10
C ARG A 79 6.75 -10.84 -3.20
N PRO A 80 7.18 -9.98 -2.27
CA PRO A 80 8.24 -10.33 -1.33
C PRO A 80 7.77 -11.44 -0.37
N ALA A 81 8.71 -12.25 0.11
CA ALA A 81 8.43 -13.21 1.17
C ALA A 81 8.11 -12.50 2.49
N MET A 82 7.31 -13.12 3.37
CA MET A 82 6.96 -12.54 4.68
C MET A 82 8.19 -12.19 5.54
N SER A 83 9.27 -12.97 5.44
CA SER A 83 10.54 -12.66 6.11
C SER A 83 11.18 -11.37 5.58
N THR A 84 11.17 -11.17 4.27
CA THR A 84 11.65 -9.95 3.62
C THR A 84 10.79 -8.75 4.02
N ILE A 85 9.46 -8.92 4.06
CA ILE A 85 8.52 -7.88 4.50
C ILE A 85 8.83 -7.46 5.94
N PHE A 86 9.03 -8.43 6.84
CA PHE A 86 9.39 -8.14 8.23
C PHE A 86 10.69 -7.33 8.35
N GLN A 87 11.72 -7.68 7.56
CA GLN A 87 12.96 -6.90 7.50
C GLN A 87 12.73 -5.49 6.96
N MET A 88 11.93 -5.34 5.90
CA MET A 88 11.60 -4.03 5.32
C MET A 88 10.89 -3.11 6.32
N LEU A 89 10.01 -3.68 7.16
CA LEU A 89 9.27 -2.96 8.19
C LEU A 89 10.15 -2.57 9.40
N THR A 90 11.05 -3.46 9.82
CA THR A 90 11.86 -3.27 11.04
C THR A 90 13.20 -2.60 10.82
N ASN A 91 13.66 -2.53 9.57
CA ASN A 91 14.92 -1.89 9.21
C ASN A 91 14.70 -0.84 8.11
N SER A 92 14.72 0.43 8.52
CA SER A 92 14.59 1.60 7.63
C SER A 92 15.76 1.76 6.67
N SER A 93 16.92 1.14 6.93
CA SER A 93 18.10 1.22 6.05
C SER A 93 17.96 0.38 4.78
N ILE A 94 16.98 -0.52 4.72
CA ILE A 94 16.76 -1.36 3.53
C ILE A 94 16.15 -0.50 2.42
N ILE A 95 16.81 -0.52 1.26
CA ILE A 95 16.32 0.09 0.04
C ILE A 95 15.21 -0.80 -0.53
N LEU A 96 14.01 -0.23 -0.68
CA LEU A 96 12.86 -0.95 -1.19
C LEU A 96 12.88 -1.00 -2.74
N PRO A 97 12.57 -2.15 -3.36
CA PRO A 97 12.42 -2.22 -4.81
C PRO A 97 11.22 -1.40 -5.27
N VAL A 98 11.27 -0.87 -6.50
CA VAL A 98 10.15 -0.10 -7.06
C VAL A 98 8.96 -1.03 -7.34
N PRO A 99 7.74 -0.73 -6.84
CA PRO A 99 6.57 -1.56 -7.10
C PRO A 99 6.16 -1.42 -8.56
N ARG A 100 5.61 -2.49 -9.14
CA ARG A 100 5.03 -2.46 -10.49
C ARG A 100 3.52 -2.16 -10.40
N PRO A 101 2.88 -1.78 -11.52
CA PRO A 101 1.44 -1.62 -11.54
C PRO A 101 0.73 -2.88 -11.04
N PRO A 102 -0.31 -2.74 -10.19
CA PRO A 102 -1.15 -3.86 -9.83
C PRO A 102 -1.87 -4.39 -11.08
N GLY A 103 -2.24 -5.67 -11.06
CA GLY A 103 -3.01 -6.29 -12.13
C GLY A 103 -4.39 -5.64 -12.19
N PHE A 104 -4.72 -5.04 -13.33
CA PHE A 104 -5.99 -4.38 -13.59
C PHE A 104 -6.97 -5.33 -14.25
#